data_AF-A0A1A3DR86-F1
#
_entry.id   AF-A0A1A3DR86-F1
#
_cell.length_a   1.000
_cell.length_b   1.000
_cell.length_c   1.000
_cell.angle_alpha   90.00
_cell.angle_beta   90.00
_cell.angle_gamma   90.00
#
_symmetry.space_group_name_H-M   'P 1'
#
loop_
_entity.id
_entity.type
_entity.pdbx_description
1 polymer ?
#
loop_
_entity_poly.entity_id
_entity_poly.type
_entity_poly.pdbx_seq_one_letter_code
_entity_poly.pdbx_strand_id
1 'polypeptide(L)'
;MKIRTSLDGAPGAGVAATGVADVGASVPDGHTRRAIVRLLLESGSITAGEIGDRLGLAAAGVRRHLDALIDAGDAESTAAAAWQQVGRGRPAKRYRLTAAGRAKLDHAYDDLAAAAMRQLREIGGEEAVQAFARQRIDTILADVPAADSAADADVEATADRIATALTKAGYVTTTNPVGGPIHGVQICQHHCPVSHVAEEFPELCEAEQQAMAEVLGTHVQRLATIVNGNCACTTHVPLTQATTPAPSPRHNTTKTKGASR
;
A
#
# COMPACT_ATOMS: atom_id res chain seq x y z
N MET A 1 67.34 47.45 -40.55
CA MET A 1 66.27 48.45 -40.73
C MET A 1 65.14 47.73 -41.46
N LYS A 2 64.05 47.23 -40.86
CA LYS A 2 63.28 47.57 -39.66
C LYS A 2 63.28 46.44 -38.62
N ILE A 3 62.93 46.82 -37.40
CA ILE A 3 63.00 46.11 -36.12
C ILE A 3 61.57 45.74 -35.71
N ARG A 4 61.44 44.75 -34.78
CA ARG A 4 60.32 44.41 -33.87
C ARG A 4 59.51 43.18 -34.33
N THR A 5 59.23 42.14 -33.53
CA THR A 5 59.29 41.94 -32.08
C THR A 5 59.35 40.43 -31.76
N SER A 6 60.06 40.09 -30.68
CA SER A 6 60.17 38.79 -30.01
C SER A 6 58.84 38.17 -29.52
N LEU A 7 58.79 36.84 -29.37
CA LEU A 7 58.89 36.15 -28.07
C LEU A 7 58.64 34.63 -28.24
N ASP A 8 59.68 33.87 -27.91
CA ASP A 8 59.76 32.61 -27.17
C ASP A 8 58.86 31.42 -27.52
N GLY A 9 59.52 30.32 -27.92
CA GLY A 9 58.96 28.98 -27.89
C GLY A 9 60.04 27.90 -27.97
N ALA A 10 60.01 26.98 -26.99
CA ALA A 10 60.79 25.73 -26.80
C ALA A 10 61.96 25.85 -25.80
N PRO A 11 62.14 24.86 -24.88
CA PRO A 11 62.31 23.44 -25.22
C PRO A 11 61.45 22.47 -24.41
N GLY A 12 61.44 21.20 -24.84
CA GLY A 12 60.63 20.13 -24.27
C GLY A 12 61.34 19.22 -23.25
N ALA A 13 60.61 18.13 -22.98
CA ALA A 13 60.99 16.83 -22.41
C ALA A 13 60.90 16.61 -20.87
N GLY A 14 60.10 15.59 -20.50
CA GLY A 14 60.04 14.91 -19.19
C GLY A 14 59.16 15.64 -18.17
N VAL A 15 58.19 15.05 -17.47
CA VAL A 15 58.20 13.76 -16.77
C VAL A 15 56.76 13.24 -16.65
N ALA A 16 56.58 11.94 -16.84
CA ALA A 16 55.33 11.24 -16.58
C ALA A 16 54.96 11.35 -15.09
N ALA A 17 53.86 12.05 -14.80
CA ALA A 17 53.19 11.99 -13.51
C ALA A 17 51.95 11.12 -13.66
N THR A 18 52.03 9.94 -13.07
CA THR A 18 51.02 8.91 -12.95
C THR A 18 49.74 9.51 -12.37
N GLY A 19 48.75 9.75 -13.22
CA GLY A 19 47.41 10.13 -12.81
C GLY A 19 46.76 8.96 -12.08
N VAL A 20 46.51 9.18 -10.80
CA VAL A 20 45.87 8.27 -9.86
C VAL A 20 44.63 7.65 -10.48
N ALA A 21 44.60 6.31 -10.54
CA ALA A 21 43.42 5.56 -10.90
C ALA A 21 42.33 5.85 -9.87
N ASP A 22 41.28 6.55 -10.29
CA ASP A 22 40.05 6.66 -9.50
C ASP A 22 39.30 5.33 -9.60
N VAL A 23 39.66 4.43 -8.69
CA VAL A 23 38.96 3.18 -8.46
C VAL A 23 37.84 3.47 -7.46
N GLY A 24 36.64 3.68 -8.01
CA GLY A 24 35.44 2.99 -7.55
C GLY A 24 34.69 3.58 -6.35
N ALA A 25 33.47 4.02 -6.64
CA ALA A 25 32.33 3.50 -5.92
C ALA A 25 31.31 2.99 -6.95
N SER A 26 31.41 1.70 -7.28
CA SER A 26 30.31 0.95 -7.88
C SER A 26 29.17 0.92 -6.87
N VAL A 27 28.34 1.96 -6.87
CA VAL A 27 27.02 1.91 -6.26
C VAL A 27 26.32 0.72 -6.92
N PRO A 28 25.84 -0.28 -6.17
CA PRO A 28 25.18 -1.42 -6.77
C PRO A 28 24.08 -0.91 -7.70
N ASP A 29 24.07 -1.36 -8.95
CA ASP A 29 23.24 -0.85 -10.06
C ASP A 29 21.76 -0.66 -9.67
N GLY A 30 21.29 -1.47 -8.71
CA GLY A 30 19.97 -1.40 -8.10
C GLY A 30 19.69 -0.16 -7.23
N HIS A 31 20.67 0.37 -6.48
CA HIS A 31 20.46 1.54 -5.62
C HIS A 31 20.29 2.83 -6.45
N THR A 32 21.07 2.97 -7.52
CA THR A 32 20.93 4.07 -8.50
C THR A 32 19.61 3.96 -9.26
N ARG A 33 19.25 2.76 -9.75
CA ARG A 33 17.96 2.53 -10.42
C ARG A 33 16.78 2.88 -9.53
N ARG A 34 16.81 2.49 -8.25
CA ARG A 34 15.75 2.82 -7.27
C ARG A 34 15.60 4.33 -7.05
N ALA A 35 16.71 5.06 -6.97
CA ALA A 35 16.70 6.52 -6.84
C ALA A 35 16.10 7.21 -8.08
N ILE A 36 16.43 6.72 -9.28
CA ILE A 36 15.88 7.23 -10.55
C ILE A 36 14.36 6.99 -10.61
N VAL A 37 13.90 5.79 -10.25
CA VAL A 37 12.46 5.44 -10.22
C VAL A 37 11.69 6.32 -9.24
N ARG A 38 12.24 6.60 -8.06
CA ARG A 38 11.64 7.51 -7.08
C ARG A 38 11.47 8.92 -7.65
N LEU A 39 12.48 9.45 -8.35
CA LEU A 39 12.38 10.77 -8.98
C LEU A 39 11.33 10.83 -10.10
N LEU A 40 11.14 9.73 -10.83
CA LEU A 40 10.09 9.60 -11.83
C LEU A 40 8.68 9.58 -11.21
N LEU A 41 8.52 8.99 -10.01
CA LEU A 41 7.27 9.03 -9.25
C LEU A 41 6.94 10.44 -8.75
N GLU A 42 7.91 11.11 -8.10
CA GLU A 42 7.71 12.41 -7.45
C GLU A 42 7.46 13.54 -8.45
N SER A 43 8.10 13.50 -9.62
CA SER A 43 8.10 14.62 -10.58
C SER A 43 7.11 14.44 -11.73
N GLY A 44 6.50 13.25 -11.87
CA GLY A 44 5.55 12.89 -12.93
C GLY A 44 6.16 12.75 -14.33
N SER A 45 6.94 13.74 -14.78
CA SER A 45 7.85 13.62 -15.91
C SER A 45 9.10 14.47 -15.69
N ILE A 46 10.27 13.94 -16.05
CA ILE A 46 11.57 14.58 -15.76
C ILE A 46 12.61 14.22 -16.83
N THR A 47 13.61 15.06 -17.05
CA THR A 47 14.70 14.81 -18.00
C THR A 47 15.86 14.05 -17.35
N ALA A 48 16.67 13.35 -18.16
CA ALA A 48 17.87 12.69 -17.67
C ALA A 48 18.91 13.67 -17.08
N GLY A 49 18.91 14.93 -17.53
CA GLY A 49 19.75 15.99 -16.97
C GLY A 49 19.32 16.36 -15.55
N GLU A 50 18.03 16.66 -15.37
CA GLU A 50 17.46 16.98 -14.04
C GLU A 50 17.63 15.83 -13.04
N ILE A 51 17.49 14.58 -13.48
CA ILE A 51 17.79 13.41 -12.64
C ILE A 51 19.28 13.36 -12.27
N GLY A 52 20.16 13.60 -13.26
CA GLY A 52 21.60 13.64 -13.04
C GLY A 52 22.01 14.70 -12.02
N ASP A 53 21.47 15.91 -12.14
CA ASP A 53 21.75 17.03 -11.24
C ASP A 53 21.30 16.73 -9.80
N ARG A 54 20.14 16.09 -9.62
CA ARG A 54 19.62 15.72 -8.29
C ARG A 54 20.39 14.56 -7.64
N LEU A 55 20.93 13.65 -8.43
CA LEU A 55 21.61 12.45 -7.93
C LEU A 55 23.15 12.56 -7.95
N GLY A 56 23.71 13.65 -8.47
CA GLY A 56 25.15 13.80 -8.67
C GLY A 56 25.72 12.84 -9.73
N LEU A 57 24.92 12.48 -10.73
CA LEU A 57 25.25 11.49 -11.76
C LEU A 57 25.39 12.13 -13.14
N ALA A 58 26.31 11.61 -13.95
CA ALA A 58 26.39 11.99 -15.35
C ALA A 58 25.11 11.58 -16.11
N ALA A 59 24.57 12.48 -16.92
CA ALA A 59 23.35 12.24 -17.69
C ALA A 59 23.44 11.00 -18.61
N ALA A 60 24.65 10.62 -19.06
CA ALA A 60 24.87 9.40 -19.83
C ALA A 60 24.60 8.12 -19.00
N GLY A 61 25.05 8.10 -17.73
CA GLY A 61 24.78 6.99 -16.82
C GLY A 61 23.29 6.86 -16.49
N VAL A 62 22.63 7.99 -16.26
CA VAL A 62 21.18 8.04 -16.04
C VAL A 62 20.41 7.50 -17.25
N ARG A 63 20.80 7.88 -18.48
CA ARG A 63 20.16 7.37 -19.71
C ARG A 63 20.25 5.85 -19.82
N ARG A 64 21.39 5.24 -19.49
CA ARG A 64 21.52 3.78 -19.50
C ARG A 64 20.50 3.08 -18.60
N HIS A 65 20.22 3.63 -17.42
CA HIS A 65 19.19 3.09 -16.53
C HIS A 65 17.77 3.35 -17.05
N LEU A 66 17.52 4.52 -17.64
CA LEU A 66 16.23 4.85 -18.24
C LEU A 66 15.94 3.97 -19.46
N ASP A 67 16.94 3.69 -20.28
CA ASP A 67 16.83 2.79 -21.43
C ASP A 67 16.47 1.37 -20.97
N ALA A 68 17.14 0.86 -19.91
CA ALA A 68 16.78 -0.43 -19.33
C ALA A 68 15.34 -0.48 -18.76
N LEU A 69 14.84 0.62 -18.19
CA LEU A 69 13.44 0.72 -17.73
C LEU A 69 12.45 0.79 -18.91
N ILE A 70 12.84 1.41 -20.02
CA ILE A 70 12.05 1.45 -21.25
C ILE A 70 11.99 0.05 -21.89
N ASP A 71 13.12 -0.64 -21.99
CA ASP A 71 13.20 -2.00 -22.53
C ASP A 71 12.35 -2.99 -21.70
N ALA A 72 12.25 -2.76 -20.39
CA ALA A 72 11.40 -3.55 -19.48
C ALA A 72 9.91 -3.15 -19.50
N GLY A 73 9.53 -2.10 -20.24
CA GLY A 73 8.17 -1.57 -20.31
C GLY A 73 7.74 -0.74 -19.08
N ASP A 74 8.67 -0.41 -18.19
CA ASP A 74 8.40 0.25 -16.91
C ASP A 74 8.42 1.79 -17.01
N ALA A 75 9.15 2.31 -17.99
CA ALA A 75 9.20 3.73 -18.30
C ALA A 75 8.96 3.98 -19.78
N GLU A 76 8.57 5.20 -20.11
CA GLU A 76 8.46 5.65 -21.49
C GLU A 76 9.10 7.03 -21.66
N SER A 77 9.60 7.29 -22.87
CA SER A 77 10.14 8.58 -23.24
C SER A 77 9.14 9.37 -24.08
N THR A 78 8.89 10.62 -23.71
CA THR A 78 8.08 11.56 -24.48
C THR A 78 8.95 12.72 -24.97
N ALA A 79 8.64 13.23 -26.15
CA ALA A 79 9.24 14.49 -26.60
C ALA A 79 8.75 15.62 -25.68
N ALA A 80 9.67 16.49 -25.24
CA ALA A 80 9.26 17.69 -24.53
C ALA A 80 8.40 18.57 -25.44
N ALA A 81 7.34 19.16 -24.90
CA ALA A 81 6.55 20.13 -25.64
C ALA A 81 7.39 21.36 -25.98
N ALA A 82 7.04 22.07 -27.05
CA ALA A 82 7.81 23.23 -27.53
C ALA A 82 7.97 24.34 -26.47
N TRP A 83 6.99 24.51 -25.58
CA TRP A 83 7.03 25.47 -24.48
C TRP A 83 7.85 25.01 -23.27
N GLN A 84 8.26 23.74 -23.22
CA GLN A 84 9.14 23.18 -22.19
C GLN A 84 10.62 23.23 -22.61
N GLN A 85 10.93 23.93 -23.70
CA GLN A 85 12.30 24.17 -24.14
C GLN A 85 12.98 25.19 -23.24
N VAL A 86 14.09 24.80 -22.61
CA VAL A 86 15.00 25.71 -21.93
C VAL A 86 16.29 25.78 -22.74
N GLY A 87 16.53 26.91 -23.40
CA GLY A 87 17.76 27.18 -24.16
C GLY A 87 17.70 26.82 -25.65
N ARG A 88 18.88 26.84 -26.30
CA ARG A 88 19.04 26.51 -27.73
C ARG A 88 19.40 25.03 -27.89
N GLY A 89 18.76 24.35 -28.84
CA GLY A 89 19.09 22.96 -29.19
C GLY A 89 17.85 22.11 -29.47
N ARG A 90 18.07 20.80 -29.67
CA ARG A 90 16.98 19.82 -29.81
C ARG A 90 16.32 19.60 -28.43
N PRO A 91 14.98 19.57 -28.34
CA PRO A 91 14.26 19.21 -27.14
C PRO A 91 14.82 18.01 -26.38
N ALA A 92 15.16 18.21 -25.10
CA ALA A 92 15.53 17.10 -24.22
C ALA A 92 14.33 16.16 -24.04
N LYS A 93 14.56 14.85 -24.23
CA LYS A 93 13.55 13.83 -23.94
C LYS A 93 13.15 13.88 -22.46
N ARG A 94 11.85 13.77 -22.19
CA ARG A 94 11.32 13.59 -20.84
C ARG A 94 10.95 12.12 -20.65
N TYR A 95 11.08 11.66 -19.42
CA TYR A 95 10.82 10.29 -19.03
C TYR A 95 9.75 10.28 -17.95
N ARG A 96 8.88 9.27 -17.98
CA ARG A 96 7.90 8.99 -16.94
C ARG A 96 7.71 7.49 -16.80
N LEU A 97 7.25 7.05 -15.63
CA LEU A 97 6.83 5.66 -15.46
C LEU A 97 5.56 5.38 -16.27
N THR A 98 5.48 4.19 -16.84
CA THR A 98 4.25 3.65 -17.42
C THR A 98 3.29 3.22 -16.31
N ALA A 99 2.05 2.86 -16.66
CA ALA A 99 1.14 2.26 -15.69
C ALA A 99 1.70 0.93 -15.13
N ALA A 100 2.30 0.09 -15.99
CA ALA A 100 2.92 -1.18 -15.61
C ALA A 100 4.12 -0.99 -14.68
N GLY A 101 5.00 -0.02 -14.97
CA GLY A 101 6.15 0.28 -14.11
C GLY A 101 5.75 0.84 -12.74
N ARG A 102 4.63 1.57 -12.66
CA ARG A 102 4.05 1.97 -11.36
C ARG A 102 3.52 0.77 -10.57
N ALA A 103 2.84 -0.19 -11.22
CA ALA A 103 2.31 -1.37 -10.56
C ALA A 103 3.40 -2.28 -9.96
N LYS A 104 4.53 -2.46 -10.67
CA LYS A 104 5.65 -3.29 -10.17
C LYS A 104 6.33 -2.77 -8.89
N LEU A 105 6.15 -1.50 -8.54
CA LEU A 105 6.77 -0.90 -7.35
C LEU A 105 6.00 -1.20 -6.07
N ASP A 106 4.69 -1.45 -6.15
CA ASP A 106 3.89 -1.94 -5.02
C ASP A 106 4.26 -3.38 -4.67
N HIS A 107 4.58 -4.22 -5.68
CA HIS A 107 4.71 -5.67 -5.46
C HIS A 107 6.05 -6.15 -4.89
N ALA A 108 7.13 -5.35 -4.94
CA ALA A 108 8.45 -5.84 -4.49
C ALA A 108 8.54 -6.11 -2.98
N TYR A 109 7.78 -5.37 -2.16
CA TYR A 109 7.71 -5.62 -0.72
C TYR A 109 6.80 -6.80 -0.40
N ASP A 110 5.72 -6.96 -1.15
CA ASP A 110 4.81 -8.09 -1.00
C ASP A 110 5.50 -9.40 -1.40
N ASP A 111 6.31 -9.39 -2.46
CA ASP A 111 7.13 -10.53 -2.89
C ASP A 111 8.13 -10.95 -1.80
N LEU A 112 8.80 -9.98 -1.17
CA LEU A 112 9.71 -10.24 -0.06
C LEU A 112 8.96 -10.80 1.16
N ALA A 113 7.80 -10.24 1.49
CA ALA A 113 6.97 -10.69 2.60
C ALA A 113 6.45 -12.11 2.36
N ALA A 114 5.98 -12.42 1.15
CA ALA A 114 5.56 -13.77 0.76
C ALA A 114 6.73 -14.76 0.82
N ALA A 115 7.92 -14.37 0.35
CA ALA A 115 9.12 -15.20 0.46
C ALA A 115 9.51 -15.49 1.92
N ALA A 116 9.42 -14.48 2.80
CA ALA A 116 9.67 -14.66 4.23
C ALA A 116 8.64 -15.60 4.88
N MET A 117 7.37 -15.46 4.54
CA MET A 117 6.29 -16.33 5.03
C MET A 117 6.45 -17.78 4.54
N ARG A 118 6.89 -17.99 3.29
CA ARG A 118 7.24 -19.33 2.78
C ARG A 118 8.38 -19.94 3.59
N GLN A 119 9.43 -19.17 3.85
CA GLN A 119 10.55 -19.64 4.66
C GLN A 119 10.14 -19.96 6.11
N LEU A 120 9.23 -19.18 6.69
CA LEU A 120 8.67 -19.44 8.02
C LEU A 120 7.92 -20.78 8.04
N ARG A 121 7.08 -21.02 7.04
CA ARG A 121 6.36 -22.28 6.85
C ARG A 121 7.30 -23.46 6.69
N GLU A 122 8.37 -23.32 5.93
CA GLU A 122 9.38 -24.38 5.74
C GLU A 122 10.10 -24.76 7.05
N ILE A 123 10.45 -23.76 7.87
CA ILE A 123 11.23 -23.97 9.10
C ILE A 123 10.34 -24.41 10.27
N GLY A 124 9.17 -23.78 10.41
CA GLY A 124 8.30 -23.91 11.58
C GLY A 124 6.96 -24.60 11.31
N GLY A 125 6.67 -24.98 10.07
CA GLY A 125 5.39 -25.55 9.66
C GLY A 125 4.23 -24.55 9.70
N GLU A 126 3.03 -25.08 9.45
CA GLU A 126 1.77 -24.33 9.46
C GLU A 126 1.47 -23.66 10.80
N GLU A 127 1.84 -24.29 11.93
CA GLU A 127 1.64 -23.69 13.25
C GLU A 127 2.42 -22.38 13.42
N ALA A 128 3.63 -22.28 12.84
CA ALA A 128 4.40 -21.05 12.90
C ALA A 128 3.75 -19.92 12.08
N VAL A 129 3.15 -20.25 10.94
CA VAL A 129 2.38 -19.30 10.11
C VAL A 129 1.15 -18.82 10.88
N GLN A 130 0.39 -19.72 11.50
CA GLN A 130 -0.78 -19.39 12.30
C GLN A 130 -0.41 -18.51 13.51
N ALA A 131 0.66 -18.87 14.22
CA ALA A 131 1.16 -18.09 15.36
C ALA A 131 1.58 -16.67 14.94
N PHE A 132 2.28 -16.55 13.81
CA PHE A 132 2.64 -15.25 13.25
C PHE A 132 1.42 -14.42 12.87
N ALA A 133 0.47 -15.02 12.15
CA ALA A 133 -0.78 -14.36 11.75
C ALA A 133 -1.55 -13.84 12.96
N ARG A 134 -1.65 -14.66 14.01
CA ARG A 134 -2.29 -14.31 15.27
C ARG A 134 -1.56 -13.17 15.98
N GLN A 135 -0.24 -13.28 16.16
CA GLN A 135 0.56 -12.23 16.79
C GLN A 135 0.44 -10.89 16.06
N ARG A 136 0.42 -10.91 14.72
CA ARG A 136 0.28 -9.71 13.90
C ARG A 136 -1.04 -8.99 14.19
N ILE A 137 -2.17 -9.69 14.15
CA ILE A 137 -3.46 -9.02 14.38
C ILE A 137 -3.62 -8.60 15.84
N ASP A 138 -3.16 -9.41 16.79
CA ASP A 138 -3.18 -9.05 18.22
C ASP A 138 -2.39 -7.76 18.47
N THR A 139 -1.26 -7.56 17.77
CA THR A 139 -0.49 -6.32 17.84
C THR A 139 -1.28 -5.12 17.31
N ILE A 140 -2.05 -5.29 16.23
CA ILE A 140 -2.88 -4.23 15.66
C ILE A 140 -4.04 -3.86 16.59
N LEU A 141 -4.62 -4.85 17.26
CA LEU A 141 -5.79 -4.67 18.13
C LEU A 141 -5.44 -4.51 19.62
N ALA A 142 -4.15 -4.47 19.99
CA ALA A 142 -3.69 -4.46 21.38
C ALA A 142 -4.31 -3.35 22.24
N ASP A 143 -4.50 -2.17 21.65
CA ASP A 143 -5.06 -0.99 22.33
C ASP A 143 -6.58 -0.84 22.13
N VAL A 144 -7.24 -1.84 21.54
CA VAL A 144 -8.69 -1.83 21.34
C VAL A 144 -9.34 -2.52 22.54
N PRO A 145 -10.01 -1.76 23.44
CA PRO A 145 -10.75 -2.39 24.52
C PRO A 145 -11.91 -3.20 23.94
N ALA A 146 -12.05 -4.42 24.45
CA ALA A 146 -13.17 -5.30 24.12
C ALA A 146 -14.51 -4.65 24.48
N ALA A 147 -15.60 -5.15 23.91
CA ALA A 147 -16.93 -4.72 24.31
C ALA A 147 -17.16 -5.00 25.81
N ASP A 148 -17.64 -3.99 26.54
CA ASP A 148 -17.93 -4.10 27.98
C ASP A 148 -19.20 -4.92 28.24
N SER A 149 -20.06 -5.06 27.22
CA SER A 149 -21.37 -5.70 27.27
C SER A 149 -21.82 -6.18 25.88
N ALA A 150 -22.83 -7.05 25.86
CA ALA A 150 -23.49 -7.46 24.63
C ALA A 150 -24.52 -6.45 24.11
N ALA A 151 -24.54 -5.21 24.63
CA ALA A 151 -25.47 -4.19 24.17
C ALA A 151 -25.07 -3.71 22.78
N ASP A 152 -26.05 -3.56 21.87
CA ASP A 152 -25.79 -3.22 20.47
C ASP A 152 -24.90 -1.98 20.30
N ALA A 153 -25.16 -0.92 21.08
CA ALA A 153 -24.39 0.32 21.03
C ALA A 153 -22.90 0.14 21.41
N ASP A 154 -22.61 -0.81 22.30
CA ASP A 154 -21.26 -1.11 22.73
C ASP A 154 -20.51 -1.95 21.69
N VAL A 155 -21.20 -2.92 21.08
CA VAL A 155 -20.68 -3.70 19.95
C VAL A 155 -20.38 -2.79 18.75
N GLU A 156 -21.29 -1.86 18.42
CA GLU A 156 -21.08 -0.86 17.36
C GLU A 156 -19.88 0.05 17.67
N ALA A 157 -19.80 0.60 18.89
CA ALA A 157 -18.67 1.42 19.29
C ALA A 157 -17.35 0.63 19.26
N THR A 158 -17.37 -0.65 19.58
CA THR A 158 -16.21 -1.55 19.50
C THR A 158 -15.80 -1.79 18.05
N ALA A 159 -16.77 -2.00 17.13
CA ALA A 159 -16.51 -2.13 15.71
C ALA A 159 -15.84 -0.86 15.13
N ASP A 160 -16.26 0.33 15.57
CA ASP A 160 -15.63 1.60 15.18
C ASP A 160 -14.18 1.71 15.68
N ARG A 161 -13.91 1.25 16.91
CA ARG A 161 -12.53 1.19 17.46
C ARG A 161 -11.65 0.23 16.66
N ILE A 162 -12.18 -0.94 16.30
CA ILE A 162 -11.48 -1.90 15.43
C ILE A 162 -11.16 -1.26 14.07
N ALA A 163 -12.14 -0.62 13.43
CA ALA A 163 -11.94 0.05 12.14
C ALA A 163 -10.87 1.16 12.22
N THR A 164 -10.84 1.89 13.33
CA THR A 164 -9.81 2.91 13.60
C THR A 164 -8.43 2.28 13.76
N ALA A 165 -8.30 1.18 14.49
CA ALA A 165 -7.04 0.48 14.71
C ALA A 165 -6.48 -0.11 13.40
N LEU A 166 -7.32 -0.77 12.61
CA LEU A 166 -6.95 -1.27 11.28
C LEU A 166 -6.51 -0.13 10.36
N THR A 167 -7.20 1.01 10.41
CA THR A 167 -6.83 2.17 9.60
C THR A 167 -5.45 2.71 9.99
N LYS A 168 -5.13 2.76 11.29
CA LYS A 168 -3.77 3.11 11.75
C LYS A 168 -2.71 2.11 11.28
N ALA A 169 -3.09 0.84 11.11
CA ALA A 169 -2.22 -0.22 10.59
C ALA A 169 -2.11 -0.26 9.04
N GLY A 170 -2.68 0.73 8.34
CA GLY A 170 -2.55 0.88 6.88
C GLY A 170 -3.69 0.27 6.06
N TYR A 171 -4.76 -0.19 6.71
CA TYR A 171 -6.00 -0.54 6.02
C TYR A 171 -6.80 0.73 5.69
N VAL A 172 -7.76 0.64 4.76
CA VAL A 172 -8.80 1.67 4.60
C VAL A 172 -10.10 1.05 5.08
N THR A 173 -10.51 1.34 6.32
CA THR A 173 -11.62 0.64 6.97
C THR A 173 -12.75 1.59 7.35
N THR A 174 -13.99 1.16 7.10
CA THR A 174 -15.23 1.87 7.49
C THR A 174 -16.18 0.92 8.18
N THR A 175 -17.04 1.45 9.05
CA THR A 175 -18.18 0.74 9.63
C THR A 175 -19.48 1.23 9.01
N ASN A 176 -20.41 0.33 8.72
CA ASN A 176 -21.73 0.68 8.18
C ASN A 176 -22.83 -0.11 8.90
N PRO A 177 -23.81 0.55 9.52
CA PRO A 177 -25.01 -0.12 10.03
C PRO A 177 -25.79 -0.76 8.87
N VAL A 178 -26.30 -1.97 9.09
CA VAL A 178 -27.11 -2.70 8.11
C VAL A 178 -28.43 -3.17 8.72
N GLY A 179 -29.52 -2.81 8.06
CA GLY A 179 -30.90 -3.14 8.46
C GLY A 179 -31.52 -4.29 7.67
N GLY A 180 -30.71 -5.21 7.14
CA GLY A 180 -31.18 -6.38 6.38
C GLY A 180 -31.94 -7.40 7.26
N PRO A 181 -32.25 -8.60 6.74
CA PRO A 181 -32.96 -9.63 7.52
C PRO A 181 -32.22 -10.04 8.81
N ILE A 182 -30.91 -9.82 8.87
CA ILE A 182 -30.11 -9.82 10.09
C ILE A 182 -29.59 -8.40 10.30
N HIS A 183 -30.00 -7.79 11.40
CA HIS A 183 -29.51 -6.48 11.81
C HIS A 183 -28.08 -6.60 12.30
N GLY A 184 -27.25 -5.62 11.96
CA GLY A 184 -25.87 -5.62 12.40
C GLY A 184 -25.08 -4.40 11.98
N VAL A 185 -23.79 -4.43 12.23
CA VAL A 185 -22.80 -3.50 11.68
C VAL A 185 -21.84 -4.27 10.77
N GLN A 186 -21.41 -3.66 9.67
CA GLN A 186 -20.41 -4.22 8.78
C GLN A 186 -19.11 -3.46 8.90
N ILE A 187 -18.01 -4.18 9.16
CA ILE A 187 -16.65 -3.66 9.05
C ILE A 187 -16.19 -3.94 7.62
N CYS A 188 -15.98 -2.88 6.84
CA CYS A 188 -15.57 -2.95 5.44
C CYS A 188 -14.14 -2.44 5.28
N GLN A 189 -13.21 -3.29 4.85
CA GLN A 189 -11.83 -2.92 4.50
C GLN A 189 -11.74 -2.77 2.98
N HIS A 190 -11.67 -1.53 2.50
CA HIS A 190 -11.54 -1.18 1.08
C HIS A 190 -10.09 -1.27 0.57
N HIS A 191 -9.14 -1.41 1.49
CA HIS A 191 -7.73 -1.68 1.21
C HIS A 191 -7.18 -2.59 2.32
N CYS A 192 -6.44 -3.62 1.93
CA CYS A 192 -5.72 -4.52 2.82
C CYS A 192 -4.23 -4.49 2.45
N PRO A 193 -3.34 -4.03 3.34
CA PRO A 193 -1.91 -3.89 3.03
C PRO A 193 -1.16 -5.23 2.91
N VAL A 194 -1.84 -6.35 3.14
CA VAL A 194 -1.26 -7.70 3.03
C VAL A 194 -2.09 -8.61 2.12
N SER A 195 -2.98 -8.05 1.28
CA SER A 195 -3.87 -8.86 0.44
C SER A 195 -3.10 -9.80 -0.48
N HIS A 196 -1.99 -9.36 -1.06
CA HIS A 196 -1.20 -10.20 -1.96
C HIS A 196 -0.53 -11.37 -1.23
N VAL A 197 -0.04 -11.14 0.01
CA VAL A 197 0.49 -12.22 0.84
C VAL A 197 -0.63 -13.16 1.28
N ALA A 198 -1.81 -12.62 1.60
CA ALA A 198 -2.97 -13.40 2.04
C ALA A 198 -3.58 -14.30 0.93
N GLU A 199 -3.23 -14.10 -0.33
CA GLU A 199 -3.57 -15.02 -1.43
C GLU A 199 -2.93 -16.41 -1.24
N GLU A 200 -1.70 -16.46 -0.72
CA GLU A 200 -0.97 -17.71 -0.46
C GLU A 200 -1.06 -18.15 1.01
N PHE A 201 -1.34 -17.22 1.93
CA PHE A 201 -1.37 -17.43 3.38
C PHE A 201 -2.73 -17.00 3.96
N PRO A 202 -3.81 -17.79 3.76
CA PRO A 202 -5.15 -17.45 4.23
C PRO A 202 -5.27 -17.36 5.77
N GLU A 203 -4.32 -17.93 6.51
CA GLU A 203 -4.22 -17.85 7.97
C GLU A 203 -4.21 -16.39 8.46
N LEU A 204 -3.69 -15.46 7.66
CA LEU A 204 -3.73 -14.01 7.94
C LEU A 204 -5.17 -13.49 8.02
N CYS A 205 -6.03 -13.94 7.11
CA CYS A 205 -7.44 -13.53 7.07
C CYS A 205 -8.26 -14.22 8.18
N GLU A 206 -7.96 -15.49 8.45
CA GLU A 206 -8.63 -16.27 9.50
C GLU A 206 -8.31 -15.73 10.90
N ALA A 207 -7.03 -15.47 11.19
CA ALA A 207 -6.61 -14.88 12.44
C ALA A 207 -7.24 -13.50 12.64
N GLU A 208 -7.32 -12.68 11.57
CA GLU A 208 -7.99 -11.39 11.61
C GLU A 208 -9.47 -11.50 12.00
N GLN A 209 -10.20 -12.41 11.36
CA GLN A 209 -11.62 -12.64 11.67
C GLN A 209 -11.81 -13.12 13.12
N GLN A 210 -10.96 -14.05 13.58
CA GLN A 210 -11.04 -14.61 14.92
C GLN A 210 -10.75 -13.54 16.00
N ALA A 211 -9.71 -12.73 15.81
CA ALA A 211 -9.38 -11.65 16.74
C ALA A 211 -10.49 -10.58 16.80
N MET A 212 -11.12 -10.24 15.66
CA MET A 212 -12.28 -9.36 15.66
C MET A 212 -13.43 -9.93 16.50
N ALA A 213 -13.75 -11.22 16.33
CA ALA A 213 -14.82 -11.88 17.09
C ALA A 213 -14.57 -11.82 18.61
N GLU A 214 -13.33 -12.04 19.02
CA GLU A 214 -12.93 -12.00 20.43
C GLU A 214 -13.06 -10.59 21.02
N VAL A 215 -12.58 -9.56 20.31
CA VAL A 215 -12.68 -8.17 20.77
C VAL A 215 -14.14 -7.70 20.81
N LEU A 216 -14.95 -8.11 19.83
CA LEU A 216 -16.39 -7.76 19.78
C LEU A 216 -17.23 -8.56 20.78
N GLY A 217 -16.72 -9.67 21.32
CA GLY A 217 -17.46 -10.55 22.22
C GLY A 217 -18.65 -11.26 21.55
N THR A 218 -18.72 -11.28 20.22
CA THR A 218 -19.78 -11.93 19.44
C THR A 218 -19.20 -12.58 18.19
N HIS A 219 -19.94 -13.51 17.61
CA HIS A 219 -19.58 -14.11 16.35
C HIS A 219 -19.54 -13.06 15.23
N VAL A 220 -18.62 -13.23 14.28
CA VAL A 220 -18.56 -12.41 13.07
C VAL A 220 -18.48 -13.29 11.83
N GLN A 221 -19.11 -12.84 10.75
CA GLN A 221 -19.13 -13.55 9.48
C GLN A 221 -18.42 -12.76 8.39
N ARG A 222 -17.35 -13.32 7.82
CA ARG A 222 -16.76 -12.79 6.59
C ARG A 222 -17.69 -13.07 5.40
N LEU A 223 -18.14 -12.01 4.73
CA LEU A 223 -19.05 -12.06 3.57
C LEU A 223 -18.31 -11.93 2.24
N ALA A 224 -17.23 -11.15 2.22
CA ALA A 224 -16.44 -10.87 1.03
C ALA A 224 -14.97 -10.68 1.40
N THR A 225 -14.05 -10.98 0.48
CA THR A 225 -12.62 -10.73 0.62
C THR A 225 -12.02 -10.15 -0.65
N ILE A 226 -11.07 -9.23 -0.50
CA ILE A 226 -10.29 -8.66 -1.62
C ILE A 226 -9.52 -9.77 -2.36
N VAL A 227 -8.97 -10.74 -1.61
CA VAL A 227 -8.27 -11.93 -2.16
C VAL A 227 -9.14 -12.70 -3.15
N ASN A 228 -10.45 -12.76 -2.92
CA ASN A 228 -11.39 -13.42 -3.83
C ASN A 228 -11.92 -12.49 -4.94
N GLY A 229 -11.26 -11.36 -5.19
CA GLY A 229 -11.59 -10.41 -6.24
C GLY A 229 -12.74 -9.45 -5.91
N ASN A 230 -13.16 -9.34 -4.64
CA ASN A 230 -14.16 -8.35 -4.24
C ASN A 230 -13.54 -6.97 -4.09
N CYS A 231 -14.35 -5.91 -4.19
CA CYS A 231 -13.90 -4.53 -4.02
C CYS A 231 -13.51 -4.19 -2.57
N ALA A 232 -13.95 -4.99 -1.60
CA ALA A 232 -13.61 -4.83 -0.19
C ALA A 232 -13.71 -6.17 0.54
N CYS A 233 -12.98 -6.31 1.64
CA CYS A 233 -13.32 -7.32 2.64
C CYS A 233 -14.49 -6.81 3.47
N THR A 234 -15.51 -7.65 3.67
CA THR A 234 -16.69 -7.27 4.45
C THR A 234 -16.91 -8.30 5.54
N THR A 235 -16.83 -7.86 6.80
CA THR A 235 -17.15 -8.67 7.97
C THR A 235 -18.45 -8.15 8.58
N HIS A 236 -19.46 -9.01 8.68
CA HIS A 236 -20.72 -8.70 9.33
C HIS A 236 -20.67 -9.09 10.80
N VAL A 237 -21.06 -8.15 11.65
CA VAL A 237 -21.20 -8.29 13.09
C VAL A 237 -22.70 -8.21 13.41
N PRO A 238 -23.34 -9.30 13.85
CA PRO A 238 -24.76 -9.30 14.15
C PRO A 238 -25.02 -8.48 15.42
N LEU A 239 -26.15 -7.75 15.42
CA LEU A 239 -26.66 -7.02 16.56
C LEU A 239 -27.99 -7.62 16.99
N THR A 240 -28.20 -7.68 18.30
CA THR A 240 -29.41 -8.23 18.91
C THR A 240 -30.47 -7.13 18.96
N GLN A 241 -31.27 -7.01 17.89
CA GLN A 241 -32.38 -6.04 17.87
C GLN A 241 -33.06 -5.95 19.24
N ALA A 242 -33.03 -4.75 19.84
CA ALA A 242 -33.92 -4.40 20.93
C ALA A 242 -35.33 -4.81 20.52
N THR A 243 -35.85 -5.86 21.15
CA THR A 243 -37.21 -6.31 20.94
C THR A 243 -38.11 -5.14 21.33
N THR A 244 -38.67 -4.42 20.37
CA THR A 244 -39.80 -3.55 20.67
C THR A 244 -40.87 -4.49 21.22
N PRO A 245 -41.35 -4.30 22.46
CA PRO A 245 -42.37 -5.18 23.01
C PRO A 245 -43.56 -5.14 22.06
N ALA A 246 -43.94 -6.30 21.53
CA ALA A 246 -45.12 -6.42 20.71
C ALA A 246 -46.29 -5.72 21.45
N PRO A 247 -47.09 -4.87 20.77
CA PRO A 247 -48.22 -4.23 21.43
C PRO A 247 -49.13 -5.34 21.96
N SER A 248 -49.25 -5.39 23.29
CA SER A 248 -50.05 -6.36 24.02
C SER A 248 -51.43 -6.50 23.38
N PRO A 249 -51.93 -7.72 23.12
CA PRO A 249 -53.20 -7.90 22.45
C PRO A 249 -54.29 -7.21 23.29
N ARG A 250 -54.90 -6.17 22.73
CA ARG A 250 -56.00 -5.44 23.37
C ARG A 250 -57.10 -6.45 23.72
N HIS A 251 -57.42 -6.57 24.99
CA HIS A 251 -58.61 -7.29 25.45
C HIS A 251 -59.85 -6.65 24.83
N ASN A 252 -60.46 -7.32 23.85
CA ASN A 252 -61.77 -6.98 23.35
C ASN A 252 -62.80 -7.36 24.43
N THR A 253 -63.26 -6.38 25.21
CA THR A 253 -64.42 -6.54 26.08
C THR A 253 -65.69 -6.43 25.22
N THR A 254 -66.22 -7.57 24.78
CA THR A 254 -67.56 -7.65 24.21
C THR A 254 -68.60 -7.42 25.31
N LYS A 255 -69.17 -6.21 25.35
CA LYS A 255 -70.30 -5.84 26.19
C LYS A 255 -71.59 -6.32 25.53
N THR A 256 -72.05 -7.52 25.86
CA THR A 256 -73.35 -8.04 25.44
C THR A 256 -74.46 -7.29 26.20
N LYS A 257 -75.11 -6.31 25.55
CA LYS A 257 -76.39 -5.76 26.00
C LYS A 257 -77.49 -6.77 25.63
N GLY A 258 -78.00 -7.50 26.62
CA GLY A 258 -79.24 -8.26 26.50
C GLY A 258 -80.44 -7.32 26.43
N ALA A 259 -81.26 -7.47 25.39
CA ALA A 259 -82.55 -6.83 25.26
C ALA A 259 -83.62 -7.73 25.92
N SER A 260 -84.36 -7.17 26.88
CA SER A 260 -85.56 -7.80 27.45
C SER A 260 -86.70 -7.87 26.45
N ARG A 261 -87.46 -8.96 26.50
CA ARG A 261 -88.88 -9.04 26.17
C ARG A 261 -89.66 -9.27 27.45
#